data_AF-A0A1S8FEG2-F1
#
_entry.id   AF-A0A1S8FEG2-F1
#
_cell.length_a   1.000
_cell.length_b   1.000
_cell.length_c   1.000
_cell.angle_alpha   90.00
_cell.angle_beta   90.00
_cell.angle_gamma   90.00
#
_symmetry.space_group_name_H-M   'P 1'
#
loop_
_entity.id
_entity.type
_entity.pdbx_description
1 polymer ?
#
loop_
_entity_poly.entity_id
_entity_poly.type
_entity_poly.pdbx_seq_one_letter_code
_entity_poly.pdbx_strand_id
1 'polypeptide(L)' 'MQAQVLTSHARPTVALADYDFLRATYDMLLRAPAPDQRAINAAFAALDAAHERLKAAHLQQQVGLLN' A
#
# COMPACT_ATOMS: atom_id res chain seq x y z
N MET A 1 28.46 6.51 -14.65
CA MET A 1 27.17 5.81 -14.74
C MET A 1 26.22 6.46 -13.72
N GLN A 2 25.48 7.50 -14.12
CA GLN A 2 24.48 8.10 -13.23
C GLN A 2 23.31 7.10 -13.13
N ALA A 3 23.12 6.50 -11.95
CA ALA A 3 21.92 5.74 -11.67
C ALA A 3 20.74 6.72 -11.70
N GLN A 4 19.98 6.72 -12.80
CA GLN A 4 18.65 7.32 -12.80
C GLN A 4 17.85 6.56 -11.74
N VAL A 5 17.67 7.21 -10.58
CA VAL A 5 16.68 6.80 -9.60
C VAL A 5 15.35 6.98 -10.32
N LEU A 6 14.87 5.89 -10.93
CA LEU A 6 13.48 5.74 -11.35
C LEU A 6 12.66 5.92 -10.08
N THR A 7 12.30 7.17 -9.79
CA THR A 7 11.21 7.51 -8.89
C THR A 7 9.97 6.96 -9.57
N SER A 8 9.76 5.65 -9.44
CA SER A 8 8.57 4.96 -9.91
C SER A 8 7.47 5.43 -8.98
N HIS A 9 6.93 6.61 -9.29
CA HIS A 9 5.70 7.11 -8.70
C HIS A 9 4.68 6.02 -8.99
N ALA A 10 4.37 5.21 -7.97
CA ALA A 10 3.45 4.10 -8.13
C ALA A 10 2.15 4.70 -8.66
N ARG A 11 1.73 4.26 -9.84
CA ARG A 11 0.49 4.75 -10.44
C ARG A 11 -0.63 4.53 -9.42
N PRO A 12 -1.57 5.48 -9.25
CA PRO A 12 -2.63 5.39 -8.24
C PRO A 12 -3.39 4.05 -8.24
N THR A 13 -3.57 3.46 -9.42
CA THR A 13 -4.17 2.13 -9.59
C THR A 13 -3.35 0.98 -8.99
N VAL A 14 -2.02 1.05 -9.05
CA VAL A 14 -1.12 0.06 -8.42
C VAL A 14 -1.15 0.21 -6.90
N ALA A 15 -1.12 1.44 -6.40
CA ALA A 15 -1.20 1.71 -4.97
C ALA A 15 -2.54 1.25 -4.36
N LEU A 16 -3.64 1.38 -5.12
CA LEU A 16 -4.95 0.88 -4.70
C LEU A 16 -4.99 -0.66 -4.68
N ALA A 17 -4.47 -1.32 -5.71
CA ALA A 17 -4.41 -2.78 -5.76
C ALA A 17 -3.57 -3.38 -4.62
N ASP A 18 -2.42 -2.76 -4.31
CA ASP A 18 -1.58 -3.15 -3.16
C ASP A 18 -2.34 -3.04 -1.83
N TYR A 19 -3.09 -1.95 -1.64
CA TYR A 19 -3.89 -1.73 -0.44
C TYR A 19 -5.00 -2.79 -0.31
N ASP A 20 -5.72 -3.10 -1.39
CA ASP A 20 -6.78 -4.10 -1.38
C ASP A 20 -6.24 -5.52 -1.09
N PHE A 21 -5.08 -5.86 -1.65
CA PHE A 21 -4.40 -7.13 -1.36
C PHE A 21 -4.01 -7.27 0.13
N LEU A 22 -3.43 -6.22 0.70
CA LEU A 22 -3.04 -6.20 2.11
C LEU A 22 -4.25 -6.24 3.04
N ARG A 23 -5.35 -5.60 2.65
CA ARG A 23 -6.63 -5.66 3.38
C ARG A 23 -7.18 -7.07 3.40
N ALA A 24 -7.23 -7.74 2.25
CA ALA A 24 -7.66 -9.12 2.17
C ALA A 24 -6.77 -10.07 3.01
N THR A 25 -5.46 -9.81 3.04
CA THR A 25 -4.50 -10.57 3.85
C THR A 25 -4.78 -10.40 5.35
N TYR A 26 -4.98 -9.17 5.81
CA TYR A 26 -5.35 -8.88 7.19
C TYR A 26 -6.67 -9.54 7.59
N ASP A 27 -7.71 -9.43 6.74
CA ASP A 27 -9.01 -10.06 6.96
C ASP A 27 -8.91 -11.60 7.05
N MET A 28 -8.06 -12.22 6.22
CA MET A 28 -7.78 -13.65 6.28
C MET A 28 -7.11 -14.04 7.61
N LEU A 29 -6.10 -13.29 8.05
CA LEU A 29 -5.37 -13.58 9.29
C LEU A 29 -6.27 -13.46 10.52
N LEU A 30 -7.20 -12.51 10.55
CA LEU A 30 -8.18 -12.38 11.63
C LEU A 30 -9.15 -13.55 11.72
N ARG A 31 -9.43 -14.21 10.58
CA ARG A 31 -10.34 -15.36 10.50
C ARG A 31 -9.63 -16.71 10.62
N ALA A 32 -8.31 -16.71 10.79
CA ALA A 32 -7.53 -17.94 10.89
C ALA A 32 -7.95 -18.74 12.14
N PRO A 33 -8.07 -20.09 12.04
CA PRO A 33 -8.43 -20.93 13.18
C PRO A 33 -7.48 -20.82 14.38
N ALA A 34 -6.22 -20.46 14.13
CA ALA A 34 -5.20 -20.16 15.14
C ALA A 34 -4.58 -18.79 14.81
N PRO A 35 -5.09 -17.69 15.38
CA PRO A 35 -4.60 -16.34 15.08
C PRO A 35 -3.16 -16.15 15.56
N ASP A 36 -2.26 -15.81 14.63
CA ASP A 36 -0.91 -15.37 14.97
C ASP A 36 -0.89 -13.85 15.12
N GLN A 37 -0.82 -13.39 16.38
CA GLN A 37 -0.82 -11.97 16.69
C GLN A 37 0.34 -11.20 16.06
N ARG A 38 1.51 -11.84 15.87
CA ARG A 38 2.67 -11.19 15.23
C ARG A 38 2.40 -10.97 13.74
N ALA A 39 1.82 -11.96 13.07
CA ALA A 39 1.45 -11.85 11.66
C ALA A 39 0.36 -10.79 11.47
N ILE A 40 -0.64 -10.75 12.35
CA ILE A 40 -1.72 -9.75 12.33
C ILE A 40 -1.16 -8.34 12.50
N ASN A 41 -0.28 -8.12 13.47
CA ASN A 41 0.35 -6.82 13.70
C ASN A 41 1.23 -6.40 12.50
N ALA A 42 1.96 -7.34 11.89
CA ALA A 42 2.76 -7.07 10.71
C ALA A 42 1.88 -6.69 9.49
N ALA A 43 0.77 -7.41 9.29
CA ALA A 43 -0.19 -7.10 8.23
C ALA A 43 -0.85 -5.73 8.45
N PHE A 44 -1.17 -5.37 9.70
CA PHE A 44 -1.70 -4.06 10.03
C PHE A 44 -0.70 -2.93 9.75
N ALA A 45 0.57 -3.09 10.15
CA ALA A 45 1.61 -2.11 9.83
C ALA A 45 1.85 -1.97 8.32
N ALA A 46 1.76 -3.07 7.57
CA ALA A 46 1.86 -3.04 6.11
C ALA A 46 0.67 -2.30 5.46
N LEU A 47 -0.53 -2.47 6.00
CA LEU A 47 -1.73 -1.74 5.58
C LEU A 47 -1.58 -0.22 5.77
N ASP A 48 -1.10 0.22 6.92
CA ASP A 48 -0.84 1.65 7.18
C ASP A 48 0.17 2.21 6.17
N ALA A 49 1.27 1.49 5.93
CA ALA A 49 2.27 1.91 4.94
C ALA A 49 1.71 1.91 3.50
N ALA A 50 0.76 1.04 3.16
CA ALA A 50 0.08 1.06 1.87
C ALA A 50 -0.91 2.22 1.76
N HIS A 51 -1.61 2.54 2.85
CA HIS A 51 -2.51 3.68 2.91
C HIS A 51 -1.79 5.00 2.64
N GLU A 52 -0.64 5.21 3.28
CA GLU A 52 0.18 6.40 3.06
C GLU A 52 0.67 6.51 1.61
N ARG A 53 1.06 5.37 0.99
CA ARG A 53 1.43 5.32 -0.43
C ARG A 53 0.26 5.67 -1.34
N LEU A 54 -0.94 5.16 -1.06
CA LEU A 54 -2.15 5.47 -1.82
C LEU A 54 -2.52 6.96 -1.70
N LYS A 55 -2.45 7.53 -0.50
CA LYS A 55 -2.66 8.96 -0.26
C LYS A 55 -1.66 9.81 -1.04
N ALA A 56 -0.38 9.45 -1.01
CA ALA A 56 0.65 10.13 -1.80
C ALA A 56 0.38 10.06 -3.30
N ALA A 57 0.00 8.89 -3.82
CA ALA A 57 -0.34 8.71 -5.24
C ALA A 57 -1.59 9.53 -5.63
N HIS A 58 -2.60 9.61 -4.76
CA HIS A 58 -3.79 10.43 -4.98
C HIS A 58 -3.44 11.92 -5.06
N LEU A 59 -2.61 12.44 -4.16
CA LEU A 59 -2.15 13.83 -4.18
C LEU A 59 -1.33 14.13 -5.45
N GLN A 60 -0.47 13.21 -5.87
CA GLN A 60 0.29 13.35 -7.11
C GLN A 60 -0.59 13.39 -8.36
N GLN A 61 -1.68 12.60 -8.38
CA GLN A 61 -2.67 12.66 -9.45
C GLN A 61 -3.36 14.03 -9.50
N GLN A 62 -3.68 14.65 -8.35
CA GLN A 62 -4.27 15.99 -8.31
C GLN A 62 -3.30 17.05 -8.85
N VAL A 63 -2.01 16.99 -8.48
CA VAL A 63 -0.98 17.92 -8.99
C VAL A 63 -0.78 17.73 -10.50
N GLY A 64 -0.86 16.51 -11.01
CA GLY A 64 -0.76 16.22 -12.44
C GLY A 64 -1.97 16.66 -13.27
N LEU A 65 -3.12 16.93 -12.65
CA LEU A 65 -4.33 17.45 -13.32
C LEU A 65 -4.40 18.99 -13.31
N LEU A 66 -3.62 19.64 -12.43
CA LEU A 66 -3.58 21.10 -12.26
C LEU A 66 -2.45 21.78 -13.05
N ASN A 67 -1.55 21.01 -13.65
CA ASN A 67 -0.51 21.47 -14.60
C ASN A 67 -0.90 21.10 -16.02
#